data_AF-A0A4W3GLH0-F1
#
_entry.id   AF-A0A4W3GLH0-F1
#
_cell.length_a   1.000
_cell.length_b   1.000
_cell.length_c   1.000
_cell.angle_alpha   90.00
_cell.angle_beta   90.00
_cell.angle_gamma   90.00
#
_symmetry.space_group_name_H-M   'P 1'
#
loop_
_entity.id
_entity.type
_entity.pdbx_description
1 polymer ?
#
loop_
_entity_poly.entity_id
_entity_poly.type
_entity_poly.pdbx_seq_one_letter_code
_entity_poly.pdbx_strand_id
1 'polypeptide(L)'
;MVSESLEETGRKGDLEQVVRVIELEEEADKKRVSQGEMPDPGPNPNPNTNLPRQLRKKWRDAVKASVSERVSRSLGHTEDIGGLAVLQELMVKDLVRLRDTLAPAYPREYEAFGLYVSCYHQEASACLSQAVSPNLNISQLFTCLDWAHNVYSREVLGHPELAAHVRRHQLGSLLPEDTLRSLEERSVSMVKVQSGEPASQDQLARLCSGPNPSHSTLCVLSSE
;
A
#
# COMPACT_ATOMS: atom_id res chain seq x y z
N MET A 1 -8.79 -19.80 11.65
CA MET A 1 -8.23 -20.43 10.43
C MET A 1 -7.36 -19.49 9.59
N VAL A 2 -7.84 -18.34 9.07
CA VAL A 2 -6.95 -17.35 8.39
C VAL A 2 -6.34 -16.35 9.38
N SER A 3 -7.11 -15.96 10.40
CA SER A 3 -6.67 -15.09 11.50
C SER A 3 -5.52 -15.68 12.32
N GLU A 4 -5.46 -17.00 12.48
CA GLU A 4 -4.35 -17.68 13.17
C GLU A 4 -3.01 -17.51 12.46
N SER A 5 -2.97 -17.31 11.14
CA SER A 5 -1.68 -17.16 10.43
C SER A 5 -0.89 -15.92 10.85
N LEU A 6 -1.55 -14.94 11.48
CA LEU A 6 -0.91 -13.73 12.00
C LEU A 6 -0.50 -13.89 13.48
N GLU A 7 -1.16 -14.74 14.26
CA GLU A 7 -1.02 -14.83 15.73
C GLU A 7 -0.38 -16.13 16.22
N GLU A 8 -0.53 -17.25 15.52
CA GLU A 8 -0.05 -18.56 15.95
C GLU A 8 0.61 -19.30 14.78
N THR A 9 1.67 -20.06 15.06
CA THR A 9 2.33 -20.92 14.08
C THR A 9 1.37 -22.05 13.67
N GLY A 10 0.42 -21.78 12.78
CA GLY A 10 -0.32 -22.82 12.08
C GLY A 10 0.72 -23.76 11.45
N ARG A 11 0.71 -25.04 11.83
CA ARG A 11 1.76 -25.95 11.36
C ARG A 11 1.68 -25.94 9.85
N LYS A 12 2.81 -25.83 9.16
CA LYS A 12 2.89 -25.81 7.68
C LYS A 12 1.93 -26.82 7.02
N GLY A 13 1.82 -28.01 7.60
CA GLY A 13 0.90 -29.05 7.15
C GLY A 13 -0.56 -28.60 7.09
N ASP A 14 -1.05 -27.82 8.06
CA ASP A 14 -2.44 -27.35 8.17
C ASP A 14 -2.81 -26.43 7.00
N LEU A 15 -1.92 -25.48 6.66
CA LEU A 15 -2.12 -24.57 5.52
C LEU A 15 -2.13 -25.32 4.18
N GLU A 16 -1.24 -26.31 4.01
CA GLU A 16 -1.25 -27.16 2.82
C GLU A 16 -2.53 -28.00 2.71
N GLN A 17 -3.09 -28.49 3.82
CA GLN A 17 -4.37 -29.21 3.78
C GLN A 17 -5.51 -28.30 3.34
N VAL A 18 -5.56 -27.07 3.86
CA VAL A 18 -6.59 -26.09 3.50
C VAL A 18 -6.54 -25.77 2.02
N VAL A 19 -5.35 -25.56 1.45
CA VAL A 19 -5.20 -25.33 0.00
C VAL A 19 -5.71 -26.52 -0.80
N ARG A 20 -5.35 -27.75 -0.41
CA ARG A 20 -5.85 -28.96 -1.10
C ARG A 20 -7.38 -29.05 -1.07
N VAL A 21 -8.00 -28.74 0.07
CA VAL A 21 -9.47 -28.75 0.20
C VAL A 21 -10.10 -27.68 -0.70
N ILE A 22 -9.53 -26.47 -0.74
CA ILE A 22 -10.04 -25.40 -1.61
C ILE A 22 -9.97 -25.84 -3.09
N GLU A 23 -8.83 -26.35 -3.56
CA GLU A 23 -8.68 -26.75 -4.97
C GLU A 23 -9.58 -27.93 -5.35
N LEU A 24 -9.71 -28.94 -4.47
CA LEU A 24 -10.61 -30.07 -4.71
C LEU A 24 -12.07 -29.63 -4.83
N GLU A 25 -12.50 -28.70 -3.98
CA GLU A 25 -13.86 -28.17 -4.03
C GLU A 25 -14.07 -27.28 -5.26
N GLU A 26 -13.13 -26.40 -5.61
CA GLU A 26 -13.23 -25.54 -6.80
C GLU A 26 -13.30 -26.37 -8.10
N GLU A 27 -12.59 -27.50 -8.16
CA GLU A 27 -12.68 -28.42 -9.29
C GLU A 27 -14.02 -29.18 -9.32
N ALA A 28 -14.56 -29.54 -8.16
CA ALA A 28 -15.90 -30.13 -8.06
C ALA A 28 -16.98 -29.12 -8.50
N ASP A 29 -16.86 -27.85 -8.10
CA ASP A 29 -17.74 -26.75 -8.49
C ASP A 29 -17.69 -26.52 -10.01
N LYS A 30 -16.50 -26.49 -10.61
CA LYS A 30 -16.34 -26.37 -12.08
C LYS A 30 -17.01 -27.51 -12.84
N LYS A 31 -16.83 -28.75 -12.37
CA LYS A 31 -17.44 -29.94 -13.00
C LYS A 31 -18.97 -29.85 -12.99
N ARG A 32 -19.57 -29.48 -11.87
CA ARG A 32 -21.03 -29.32 -11.75
C ARG A 32 -21.58 -28.22 -12.65
N VAL A 33 -20.92 -27.06 -12.67
CA VAL A 33 -21.28 -25.95 -13.58
C VAL A 33 -21.19 -26.40 -15.03
N SER A 34 -20.11 -27.11 -15.42
CA SER A 34 -19.95 -27.62 -16.78
C SER A 34 -20.96 -28.71 -17.17
N GLN A 35 -21.48 -29.44 -16.19
CA GLN A 35 -22.53 -30.45 -16.35
C GLN A 35 -23.95 -29.85 -16.35
N GLY A 36 -24.09 -28.53 -16.20
CA GLY A 36 -25.39 -27.85 -16.17
C GLY A 36 -26.16 -28.04 -14.87
N GLU A 37 -25.53 -28.58 -13.82
CA GLU A 37 -26.07 -28.60 -12.46
C GLU A 37 -25.95 -27.20 -11.86
N MET A 38 -26.79 -26.28 -12.32
CA MET A 38 -27.06 -25.02 -11.62
C MET A 38 -28.05 -25.33 -10.48
N PRO A 39 -27.78 -24.95 -9.22
CA PRO A 39 -28.77 -25.08 -8.17
C PRO A 39 -29.94 -24.16 -8.52
N ASP A 40 -31.15 -24.73 -8.63
CA ASP A 40 -32.37 -23.94 -8.50
C ASP A 40 -32.36 -23.37 -7.08
N PRO A 41 -32.26 -22.04 -6.88
CA PRO A 41 -32.14 -21.46 -5.54
C PRO A 41 -33.35 -21.79 -4.66
N GLY A 42 -34.45 -22.25 -5.26
CA GLY A 42 -35.70 -22.50 -4.58
C GLY A 42 -36.25 -21.25 -3.89
N PRO A 43 -37.39 -21.35 -3.20
CA PRO A 43 -37.99 -20.21 -2.50
C PRO A 43 -37.18 -19.74 -1.29
N ASN A 44 -36.22 -20.54 -0.81
CA ASN A 44 -35.41 -20.25 0.37
C ASN A 44 -33.95 -20.66 0.15
N PRO A 45 -33.12 -19.78 -0.43
CA PRO A 45 -31.74 -20.10 -0.76
C PRO A 45 -30.92 -20.33 0.51
N ASN A 46 -30.42 -21.55 0.70
CA ASN A 46 -29.50 -21.85 1.78
C ASN A 46 -28.07 -21.40 1.39
N PRO A 47 -27.43 -20.50 2.15
CA PRO A 47 -26.06 -20.04 1.85
C PRO A 47 -25.00 -21.16 1.86
N ASN A 48 -25.27 -22.31 2.49
CA ASN A 48 -24.41 -23.50 2.46
C ASN A 48 -24.63 -24.42 1.23
N THR A 49 -25.68 -24.17 0.44
CA THR A 49 -26.01 -24.89 -0.81
C THR A 49 -25.86 -24.04 -2.06
N ASN A 50 -25.46 -22.78 -1.94
CA ASN A 50 -25.16 -21.94 -3.11
C ASN A 50 -23.88 -22.43 -3.77
N LEU A 51 -24.03 -23.12 -4.91
CA LEU A 51 -22.93 -23.41 -5.83
C LEU A 51 -22.84 -22.31 -6.90
N PRO A 52 -21.62 -21.94 -7.34
CA PRO A 52 -20.34 -22.36 -6.76
C PRO A 52 -20.09 -21.69 -5.41
N ARG A 53 -19.44 -22.42 -4.49
CA ARG A 53 -19.17 -21.98 -3.10
C ARG A 53 -18.09 -20.90 -3.03
N GLN A 54 -17.33 -20.74 -4.10
CA GLN A 54 -16.29 -19.72 -4.29
C GLN A 54 -15.33 -19.64 -3.09
N LEU A 55 -14.86 -20.81 -2.62
CA LEU A 55 -14.02 -20.90 -1.42
C LEU A 55 -12.74 -20.08 -1.58
N ARG A 56 -12.19 -20.00 -2.80
CA ARG A 56 -11.02 -19.18 -3.09
C ARG A 56 -11.31 -17.68 -2.93
N LYS A 57 -12.54 -17.22 -3.23
CA LYS A 57 -12.96 -15.83 -2.98
C LYS A 57 -13.14 -15.60 -1.48
N LYS A 58 -13.84 -16.49 -0.77
CA LYS A 58 -14.03 -16.42 0.69
C LYS A 58 -12.71 -16.39 1.44
N TRP A 59 -11.71 -17.16 0.99
CA TRP A 59 -10.35 -17.11 1.54
C TRP A 59 -9.73 -15.71 1.36
N ARG A 60 -9.82 -15.11 0.18
CA ARG A 60 -9.31 -13.73 -0.04
C ARG A 60 -10.01 -12.71 0.84
N ASP A 61 -11.33 -12.81 0.97
CA ASP A 61 -12.13 -11.92 1.81
C ASP A 61 -11.75 -12.08 3.29
N ALA A 62 -11.50 -13.31 3.74
CA ALA A 62 -11.03 -13.59 5.09
C ALA A 62 -9.60 -13.06 5.35
N VAL A 63 -8.70 -13.15 4.36
CA VAL A 63 -7.37 -12.52 4.44
C VAL A 63 -7.51 -11.01 4.62
N LYS A 64 -8.33 -10.36 3.78
CA LYS A 64 -8.58 -8.92 3.87
C LYS A 64 -9.11 -8.52 5.25
N ALA A 65 -10.12 -9.24 5.76
CA ALA A 65 -10.68 -8.99 7.08
C ALA A 65 -9.63 -9.17 8.19
N SER A 66 -8.79 -10.21 8.10
CA SER A 66 -7.74 -10.47 9.10
C SER A 66 -6.67 -9.36 9.16
N VAL A 67 -6.28 -8.82 8.01
CA VAL A 67 -5.31 -7.72 7.94
C VAL A 67 -5.92 -6.44 8.50
N SER A 68 -7.15 -6.12 8.11
CA SER A 68 -7.86 -4.94 8.63
C SER A 68 -8.06 -5.00 10.15
N GLU A 69 -8.46 -6.16 10.68
CA GLU A 69 -8.56 -6.38 12.13
C GLU A 69 -7.20 -6.25 12.83
N ARG A 70 -6.13 -6.82 12.24
CA ARG A 70 -4.78 -6.75 12.78
C ARG A 70 -4.25 -5.31 12.85
N VAL A 71 -4.49 -4.52 11.81
CA VAL A 71 -4.14 -3.09 11.75
C VAL A 71 -4.95 -2.32 12.78
N SER A 72 -6.28 -2.49 12.78
CA SER A 72 -7.19 -1.80 13.71
C SER A 72 -6.82 -2.06 15.17
N ARG A 73 -6.52 -3.32 15.52
CA ARG A 73 -6.10 -3.72 16.87
C ARG A 73 -4.76 -3.08 17.27
N SER A 74 -3.85 -2.90 16.32
CA SER A 74 -2.50 -2.37 16.60
C SER A 74 -2.48 -0.85 16.70
N LEU A 75 -3.23 -0.15 15.84
CA LEU A 75 -3.35 1.30 15.88
C LEU A 75 -4.27 1.75 17.03
N GLY A 76 -5.23 0.91 17.43
CA GLY A 76 -6.20 1.25 18.46
C GLY A 76 -7.05 2.43 18.01
N HIS A 77 -7.01 3.53 18.76
CA HIS A 77 -7.68 4.79 18.42
C HIS A 77 -6.73 5.83 17.82
N THR A 78 -5.51 5.43 17.47
CA THR A 78 -4.45 6.32 16.97
C THR A 78 -4.60 6.43 15.44
N GLU A 79 -5.64 7.14 15.00
CA GLU A 79 -5.93 7.40 13.58
C GLU A 79 -5.18 8.66 13.05
N ASP A 80 -4.28 9.21 13.85
CA ASP A 80 -3.48 10.38 13.51
C ASP A 80 -2.08 10.00 12.99
N ILE A 81 -1.22 11.01 12.84
CA ILE A 81 0.15 10.84 12.34
C ILE A 81 1.01 9.91 13.22
N GLY A 82 0.70 9.79 14.51
CA GLY A 82 1.37 8.83 15.39
C GLY A 82 1.10 7.37 14.99
N GLY A 83 -0.09 7.10 14.43
CA GLY A 83 -0.48 5.79 13.93
C GLY A 83 0.39 5.30 12.76
N LEU A 84 0.93 6.20 11.94
CA LEU A 84 1.75 5.86 10.77
C LEU A 84 3.07 5.16 11.14
N ALA A 85 3.71 5.56 12.23
CA ALA A 85 4.93 4.91 12.70
C ALA A 85 4.65 3.49 13.23
N VAL A 86 3.57 3.35 14.00
CA VAL A 86 3.10 2.03 14.49
C VAL A 86 2.76 1.12 13.31
N LEU A 87 2.09 1.67 12.30
CA LEU A 87 1.72 0.95 11.09
C LEU A 87 2.96 0.48 10.30
N GLN A 88 3.97 1.33 10.14
CA GLN A 88 5.21 0.95 9.47
C GLN A 88 5.87 -0.27 10.13
N GLU A 89 6.09 -0.23 11.44
CA GLU A 89 6.71 -1.32 12.19
C GLU A 89 5.87 -2.61 12.10
N LEU A 90 4.56 -2.47 12.24
CA LEU A 90 3.60 -3.56 12.10
C LEU A 90 3.71 -4.24 10.74
N MET A 91 3.68 -3.46 9.65
CA MET A 91 3.72 -3.97 8.29
C MET A 91 5.03 -4.72 8.02
N VAL A 92 6.18 -4.14 8.39
CA VAL A 92 7.47 -4.81 8.19
C VAL A 92 7.51 -6.12 8.94
N LYS A 93 7.15 -6.12 10.23
CA LYS A 93 7.16 -7.32 11.08
C LYS A 93 6.24 -8.42 10.52
N ASP A 94 5.00 -8.07 10.21
CA ASP A 94 4.01 -9.04 9.78
C ASP A 94 4.34 -9.55 8.36
N LEU A 95 4.75 -8.69 7.43
CA LEU A 95 5.11 -9.11 6.07
C LEU A 95 6.38 -9.98 6.03
N VAL A 96 7.39 -9.69 6.85
CA VAL A 96 8.59 -10.55 6.96
C VAL A 96 8.20 -11.94 7.46
N ARG A 97 7.37 -12.01 8.50
CA ARG A 97 6.84 -13.28 9.00
C ARG A 97 6.04 -14.01 7.93
N LEU A 98 5.12 -13.32 7.26
CA LEU A 98 4.26 -13.91 6.24
C LEU A 98 5.04 -14.43 5.04
N ARG A 99 6.14 -13.76 4.64
CA ARG A 99 7.03 -14.27 3.60
C ARG A 99 7.52 -15.68 3.96
N ASP A 100 8.03 -15.85 5.18
CA ASP A 100 8.61 -17.13 5.62
C ASP A 100 7.56 -18.23 5.79
N THR A 101 6.36 -17.86 6.26
CA THR A 101 5.30 -18.83 6.51
C THR A 101 4.53 -19.21 5.24
N LEU A 102 4.28 -18.26 4.33
CA LEU A 102 3.44 -18.49 3.14
C LEU A 102 4.20 -19.12 1.98
N ALA A 103 5.46 -18.76 1.76
CA ALA A 103 6.28 -19.29 0.66
C ALA A 103 6.35 -20.84 0.63
N PRO A 104 6.50 -21.55 1.76
CA PRO A 104 6.51 -23.01 1.75
C PRO A 104 5.13 -23.67 1.79
N ALA A 105 4.06 -22.92 2.08
CA ALA A 105 2.72 -23.47 2.35
C ALA A 105 1.71 -23.28 1.21
N TYR A 106 1.87 -22.22 0.40
CA TYR A 106 0.94 -21.90 -0.69
C TYR A 106 1.58 -22.15 -2.08
N PRO A 107 0.84 -22.77 -3.01
CA PRO A 107 1.20 -22.79 -4.43
C PRO A 107 1.35 -21.39 -5.01
N ARG A 108 2.18 -21.25 -6.05
CA ARG A 108 2.47 -19.93 -6.66
C ARG A 108 1.23 -19.28 -7.25
N GLU A 109 0.27 -20.06 -7.70
CA GLU A 109 -0.98 -19.65 -8.36
C GLU A 109 -1.92 -18.90 -7.40
N TYR A 110 -1.73 -19.05 -6.08
CA TYR A 110 -2.50 -18.31 -5.08
C TYR A 110 -1.99 -16.88 -4.90
N GLU A 111 -0.72 -16.62 -5.24
CA GLU A 111 -0.03 -15.36 -4.98
C GLU A 111 -0.25 -14.86 -3.55
N ALA A 112 -0.31 -15.77 -2.57
CA ALA A 112 -0.78 -15.47 -1.22
C ALA A 112 -0.03 -14.31 -0.58
N PHE A 113 1.30 -14.31 -0.69
CA PHE A 113 2.12 -13.20 -0.20
C PHE A 113 1.75 -11.86 -0.87
N GLY A 114 1.56 -11.85 -2.19
CA GLY A 114 1.15 -10.65 -2.93
C GLY A 114 -0.23 -10.13 -2.52
N LEU A 115 -1.17 -11.03 -2.19
CA LEU A 115 -2.47 -10.65 -1.64
C LEU A 115 -2.33 -9.96 -0.28
N TYR A 116 -1.54 -10.50 0.65
CA TYR A 116 -1.30 -9.86 1.94
C TYR A 116 -0.65 -8.48 1.77
N VAL A 117 0.37 -8.36 0.91
CA VAL A 117 1.00 -7.07 0.60
C VAL A 117 -0.03 -6.07 0.07
N SER A 118 -0.94 -6.51 -0.81
CA SER A 118 -2.00 -5.66 -1.36
C SER A 118 -3.03 -5.24 -0.30
N CYS A 119 -3.40 -6.13 0.63
CA CYS A 119 -4.26 -5.79 1.76
C CYS A 119 -3.60 -4.77 2.69
N TYR A 120 -2.33 -4.99 3.07
CA TYR A 120 -1.57 -4.04 3.88
C TYR A 120 -1.39 -2.69 3.17
N HIS A 121 -1.19 -2.68 1.85
CA HIS A 121 -1.16 -1.45 1.07
C HIS A 121 -2.49 -0.67 1.16
N GLN A 122 -3.63 -1.35 1.06
CA GLN A 122 -4.95 -0.72 1.20
C GLN A 122 -5.15 -0.12 2.60
N GLU A 123 -4.75 -0.84 3.65
CA GLU A 123 -4.83 -0.32 5.03
C GLU A 123 -3.90 0.89 5.24
N ALA A 124 -2.70 0.87 4.66
CA ALA A 124 -1.78 2.00 4.70
C ALA A 124 -2.30 3.22 3.95
N SER A 125 -2.89 3.02 2.78
CA SER A 125 -3.57 4.07 2.02
C SER A 125 -4.72 4.68 2.82
N ALA A 126 -5.54 3.85 3.48
CA ALA A 126 -6.65 4.30 4.32
C ALA A 126 -6.16 5.09 5.53
N CYS A 127 -5.17 4.58 6.26
CA CYS A 127 -4.60 5.26 7.43
C CYS A 127 -3.97 6.60 7.06
N LEU A 128 -3.18 6.65 5.97
CA LEU A 128 -2.58 7.90 5.50
C LEU A 128 -3.65 8.89 5.04
N SER A 129 -4.70 8.43 4.35
CA SER A 129 -5.83 9.29 3.95
C SER A 129 -6.56 9.89 5.14
N GLN A 130 -6.70 9.15 6.24
CA GLN A 130 -7.32 9.63 7.48
C GLN A 130 -6.40 10.62 8.23
N ALA A 131 -5.09 10.38 8.22
CA ALA A 131 -4.10 11.29 8.79
C ALA A 131 -4.04 12.63 8.03
N VAL A 132 -4.43 12.67 6.76
CA VAL A 132 -4.51 13.90 5.95
C VAL A 132 -5.72 14.74 6.37
N SER A 133 -5.48 15.67 7.29
CA SER A 133 -6.48 16.62 7.80
C SER A 133 -6.33 18.02 7.19
N PRO A 134 -7.41 18.81 7.05
CA PRO A 134 -7.31 20.22 6.67
C PRO A 134 -6.58 21.09 7.70
N ASN A 135 -6.31 20.60 8.92
CA ASN A 135 -5.69 21.38 10.00
C ASN A 135 -4.28 20.92 10.37
N LEU A 136 -3.57 20.22 9.48
CA LEU A 136 -2.19 19.80 9.74
C LEU A 136 -1.25 21.00 9.95
N ASN A 137 -0.39 20.88 10.97
CA ASN A 137 0.76 21.76 11.14
C ASN A 137 1.89 21.41 10.15
N ILE A 138 2.94 22.24 10.08
CA ILE A 138 4.00 22.06 9.07
C ILE A 138 4.75 20.73 9.22
N SER A 139 5.08 20.34 10.45
CA SER A 139 5.77 19.07 10.71
C SER A 139 4.91 17.89 10.28
N GLN A 140 3.64 17.92 10.65
CA GLN A 140 2.65 16.90 10.34
C GLN A 140 2.43 16.75 8.83
N LEU A 141 2.35 17.87 8.11
CA LEU A 141 2.23 17.89 6.66
C LEU A 141 3.43 17.23 5.98
N PHE A 142 4.65 17.58 6.42
CA PHE A 142 5.87 16.95 5.91
C PHE A 142 5.94 15.47 6.28
N THR A 143 5.47 15.07 7.46
CA THR A 143 5.38 13.65 7.81
C THR A 143 4.47 12.89 6.84
N CYS A 144 3.29 13.41 6.49
CA CYS A 144 2.41 12.77 5.51
C CYS A 144 3.06 12.67 4.11
N LEU A 145 3.71 13.74 3.65
CA LEU A 145 4.42 13.74 2.36
C LEU A 145 5.60 12.78 2.34
N ASP A 146 6.40 12.75 3.40
CA ASP A 146 7.51 11.84 3.54
C ASP A 146 7.02 10.38 3.58
N TRP A 147 5.88 10.14 4.22
CA TRP A 147 5.27 8.81 4.23
C TRP A 147 4.81 8.36 2.85
N ALA A 148 4.15 9.25 2.10
CA ALA A 148 3.65 8.98 0.75
C ALA A 148 4.80 8.72 -0.25
N HIS A 149 5.88 9.49 -0.18
CA HIS A 149 6.97 9.47 -1.16
C HIS A 149 8.11 8.53 -0.78
N ASN A 150 8.49 8.47 0.49
CA ASN A 150 9.74 7.87 0.94
C ASN A 150 9.54 6.70 1.90
N VAL A 151 8.91 6.91 3.05
CA VAL A 151 8.89 5.90 4.14
C VAL A 151 8.26 4.59 3.66
N TYR A 152 7.09 4.67 3.03
CA TYR A 152 6.42 3.46 2.56
C TYR A 152 7.24 2.70 1.50
N SER A 153 7.83 3.43 0.55
CA SER A 153 8.56 2.82 -0.57
C SER A 153 9.93 2.26 -0.14
N ARG A 154 10.62 2.92 0.78
CA ARG A 154 11.98 2.58 1.23
C ARG A 154 12.00 1.69 2.46
N GLU A 155 11.22 2.02 3.48
CA GLU A 155 11.29 1.33 4.77
C GLU A 155 10.37 0.10 4.82
N VAL A 156 9.19 0.17 4.19
CA VAL A 156 8.25 -0.96 4.16
C VAL A 156 8.51 -1.86 2.96
N LEU A 157 8.29 -1.36 1.74
CA LEU A 157 8.45 -2.16 0.52
C LEU A 157 9.91 -2.32 0.09
N GLY A 158 10.80 -1.48 0.62
CA GLY A 158 12.24 -1.51 0.40
C GLY A 158 13.03 -2.28 1.44
N HIS A 159 12.36 -2.82 2.46
CA HIS A 159 13.00 -3.64 3.46
C HIS A 159 13.78 -4.79 2.78
N PRO A 160 15.06 -5.04 3.13
CA PRO A 160 15.93 -5.99 2.42
C PRO A 160 15.33 -7.40 2.31
N GLU A 161 14.57 -7.79 3.33
CA GLU A 161 13.88 -9.07 3.43
C GLU A 161 12.64 -9.19 2.53
N LEU A 162 12.05 -8.07 2.12
CA LEU A 162 10.81 -8.00 1.35
C LEU A 162 11.03 -7.57 -0.10
N ALA A 163 12.05 -6.75 -0.36
CA ALA A 163 12.23 -6.05 -1.63
C ALA A 163 12.25 -6.97 -2.86
N ALA A 164 12.83 -8.17 -2.75
CA ALA A 164 12.88 -9.14 -3.85
C ALA A 164 11.53 -9.83 -4.15
N HIS A 165 10.58 -9.79 -3.22
CA HIS A 165 9.31 -10.50 -3.28
C HIS A 165 8.11 -9.58 -3.56
N VAL A 166 8.28 -8.27 -3.40
CA VAL A 166 7.22 -7.28 -3.58
C VAL A 166 7.21 -6.75 -5.01
N ARG A 167 6.06 -6.88 -5.70
CA ARG A 167 5.83 -6.30 -7.03
C ARG A 167 5.30 -4.87 -6.93
N ARG A 168 6.18 -3.92 -6.64
CA ARG A 168 5.81 -2.50 -6.37
C ARG A 168 4.95 -1.86 -7.46
N HIS A 169 5.20 -2.19 -8.72
CA HIS A 169 4.45 -1.65 -9.86
C HIS A 169 2.97 -2.04 -9.87
N GLN A 170 2.54 -3.05 -9.10
CA GLN A 170 1.15 -3.50 -9.03
C GLN A 170 0.34 -2.83 -7.92
N LEU A 171 1.00 -2.17 -6.97
CA LEU A 171 0.35 -1.61 -5.77
C LEU A 171 -0.25 -0.22 -6.02
N GLY A 172 0.30 0.55 -6.97
CA GLY A 172 -0.13 1.92 -7.21
C GLY A 172 0.35 2.90 -6.12
N SER A 173 -0.19 4.12 -6.15
CA SER A 173 0.11 5.16 -5.17
C SER A 173 -0.74 5.00 -3.90
N LEU A 174 -0.16 5.30 -2.73
CA LEU A 174 -0.88 5.30 -1.45
C LEU A 174 -1.98 6.36 -1.40
N LEU A 175 -1.79 7.49 -2.07
CA LEU A 175 -2.76 8.58 -2.11
C LEU A 175 -3.16 8.85 -3.57
N PRO A 176 -4.42 9.26 -3.81
CA PRO A 176 -4.82 9.82 -5.09
C PRO A 176 -3.92 11.00 -5.48
N GLU A 177 -3.61 11.13 -6.77
CA GLU A 177 -2.71 12.19 -7.27
C GLU A 177 -3.20 13.59 -6.89
N ASP A 178 -4.51 13.83 -6.91
CA ASP A 178 -5.08 15.14 -6.55
C ASP A 178 -4.88 15.46 -5.05
N THR A 179 -5.02 14.46 -4.17
CA THR A 179 -4.75 14.61 -2.74
C THR A 179 -3.27 14.91 -2.50
N LEU A 180 -2.39 14.18 -3.19
CA LEU A 180 -0.95 14.35 -3.06
C LEU A 180 -0.50 15.74 -3.56
N ARG A 181 -1.00 16.17 -4.73
CA ARG A 181 -0.76 17.51 -5.28
C ARG A 181 -1.21 18.61 -4.32
N SER A 182 -2.40 18.47 -3.74
CA SER A 182 -2.93 19.41 -2.74
C SER A 182 -2.03 19.51 -1.50
N LEU A 183 -1.49 18.39 -1.01
CA LEU A 183 -0.53 18.38 0.10
C LEU A 183 0.78 19.09 -0.26
N GLU A 184 1.30 18.86 -1.46
CA GLU A 184 2.51 19.51 -1.96
C GLU A 184 2.31 21.03 -2.07
N GLU A 185 1.20 21.50 -2.65
CA GLU A 185 0.85 22.92 -2.75
C GLU A 185 0.70 23.58 -1.37
N ARG A 186 0.06 22.88 -0.42
CA ARG A 186 -0.05 23.33 0.97
C ARG A 186 1.32 23.46 1.62
N SER A 187 2.26 22.56 1.33
CA SER A 187 3.60 22.59 1.91
C SER A 187 4.38 23.81 1.45
N VAL A 188 4.34 24.10 0.15
CA VAL A 188 4.96 25.30 -0.44
C VAL A 188 4.35 26.56 0.15
N SER A 189 3.02 26.60 0.29
CA SER A 189 2.30 27.74 0.86
C SER A 189 2.69 27.99 2.31
N MET A 190 2.78 26.94 3.14
CA MET A 190 3.12 27.05 4.55
C MET A 190 4.58 27.48 4.77
N VAL A 191 5.51 26.98 3.95
CA VAL A 191 6.92 27.41 3.98
C VAL A 191 7.08 28.87 3.54
N LYS A 192 6.34 29.33 2.52
CA LYS A 192 6.36 30.74 2.08
C LYS A 192 5.87 31.69 3.17
N VAL A 193 4.79 31.31 3.87
CA VAL A 193 4.28 32.09 5.02
C VAL A 193 5.31 32.13 6.15
N GLN A 194 6.01 31.02 6.40
CA GLN A 194 7.01 30.93 7.47
C GLN A 194 8.35 31.62 7.14
N SER A 195 8.71 31.72 5.86
CA SER A 195 9.93 32.39 5.39
C SER A 195 9.77 33.91 5.22
N GLY A 196 8.55 34.46 5.29
CA GLY A 196 8.31 35.90 5.26
C GLY A 196 8.60 36.58 3.91
N GLU A 197 8.76 35.82 2.83
CA GLU A 197 8.96 36.38 1.49
C GLU A 197 7.62 36.66 0.81
N PRO A 198 7.22 37.93 0.58
CA PRO A 198 6.14 38.22 -0.34
C PRO A 198 6.58 37.81 -1.75
N ALA A 199 5.78 36.95 -2.39
CA ALA A 199 6.03 36.41 -3.71
C ALA A 199 6.36 37.52 -4.72
N SER A 200 7.65 37.74 -4.96
CA SER A 200 8.14 38.63 -6.00
C SER A 200 8.39 37.79 -7.25
N GLN A 201 7.60 38.04 -8.30
CA GLN A 201 7.72 37.41 -9.61
C GLN A 201 9.13 37.51 -10.24
N ASP A 202 10.00 38.36 -9.69
CA ASP A 202 11.38 38.59 -10.14
C ASP A 202 12.33 37.39 -9.94
N GLN A 203 12.03 36.49 -9.00
CA GLN A 203 12.95 35.40 -8.64
C GLN A 203 12.83 34.17 -9.57
N LEU A 204 11.69 34.00 -10.26
CA LEU A 204 11.50 32.95 -11.27
C LEU A 204 12.29 33.22 -12.56
N ALA A 205 12.59 34.49 -12.87
CA ALA A 205 13.42 34.87 -14.03
C ALA A 205 14.91 34.56 -13.81
N ARG A 206 15.36 34.54 -12.55
CA ARG A 206 16.75 34.20 -12.20
C ARG A 206 17.04 32.69 -12.25
N LEU A 207 16.04 31.84 -12.01
CA LEU A 207 16.20 30.38 -12.09
C LEU A 207 16.13 29.85 -13.54
N CYS A 208 15.57 30.62 -14.48
CA CYS A 208 15.52 30.25 -15.91
C CYS A 208 16.72 30.75 -16.73
N SER A 209 17.60 31.58 -16.16
CA SER A 209 18.82 32.05 -16.83
C SER A 209 19.99 31.14 -16.46
N GLY A 210 20.10 30.02 -17.17
CA GLY A 210 21.28 29.15 -17.05
C GLY A 210 22.57 29.89 -17.43
N PRO A 211 23.73 29.51 -16.88
CA PRO A 211 24.99 30.15 -17.22
C PRO A 211 25.37 29.70 -18.63
N ASN A 212 25.37 30.62 -19.59
CA ASN A 212 25.94 30.35 -20.90
C ASN A 212 27.46 30.44 -20.79
N PRO A 213 28.24 29.38 -21.09
CA PRO A 213 29.68 29.48 -21.16
C PRO A 213 30.03 29.96 -22.57
N SER A 214 30.93 30.94 -22.69
CA SER A 214 32.02 30.97 -23.68
C SER A 214 32.53 32.38 -23.98
N HIS A 215 33.87 32.45 -23.90
CA HIS A 215 34.76 33.20 -24.78
C HIS A 215 34.95 34.71 -24.56
N SER A 216 36.17 35.02 -24.09
CA SER A 216 37.14 35.92 -24.72
C SER A 216 36.59 37.06 -25.58
N THR A 217 36.96 38.29 -25.25
CA THR A 217 38.08 39.01 -25.91
C THR A 217 38.28 40.35 -25.23
N LEU A 218 39.45 40.53 -24.59
CA LEU A 218 40.04 41.84 -24.32
C LEU A 218 40.51 42.41 -25.68
N CYS A 219 39.85 43.46 -26.16
CA CYS A 219 40.39 44.37 -27.18
C CYS A 219 39.68 45.72 -27.06
N VAL A 220 40.32 46.70 -26.45
CA VAL A 220 40.15 48.12 -26.84
C VAL A 220 41.55 48.76 -26.83
N LEU A 221 42.15 48.81 -28.02
CA LEU A 221 43.15 49.79 -28.42
C LEU A 221 42.46 50.81 -29.33
N SER A 222 42.89 52.07 -29.23
CA SER A 222 42.56 53.23 -30.12
C SER A 222 41.12 53.74 -30.02
N SER A 223 40.75 55.02 -30.16
CA SER A 223 41.31 56.37 -30.41
C SER A 223 40.19 57.32 -29.89
N GLU A 224 40.34 58.58 -29.49
CA GLU A 224 41.13 59.74 -29.92
C GLU A 224 41.55 60.59 -28.71
#